data_AF-A0AAU7NSZ2-F1
#
_entry.id   AF-A0AAU7NSZ2-F1
#
_cell.length_a   1.000
_cell.length_b   1.000
_cell.length_c   1.000
_cell.angle_alpha   90.00
_cell.angle_beta   90.00
_cell.angle_gamma   90.00
#
_symmetry.space_group_name_H-M   'P 1'
#
loop_
_entity.id
_entity.type
_entity.pdbx_description
1 polymer ?
#
loop_
_entity_poly.entity_id
_entity_poly.type
_entity_poly.pdbx_seq_one_letter_code
_entity_poly.pdbx_strand_id
1 'polypeptide(L)'
;MSSRLPKRAHSVLADSEKHFMKRDGPVVKRLLDCQDSGFIKAFWHIDKNIKKSQGSEGLYWAIFLQILVECSSDYAREKKKEISDAKNEYDEKLAEISKTADSLSRQIKAAQLLGSKYGFFESADCCPFELIKNAADNQADSETRHRFNDRIAGGVNEAIKGIEFKYFPDIPNIIDEISRQYSMGFKVSDDAMTPKKAGKINFFCEHFFKVIDHQIEIRQLPSTILNITEQELADVLQVSLGDESICVQDVKNFKQSQKKKKV
;
A
#
# COMPACT_ATOMS: atom_id res chain seq x y z
N MET A 1 -29.87 19.71 -5.74
CA MET A 1 -28.48 20.10 -6.08
C MET A 1 -28.14 19.49 -7.45
N SER A 2 -27.33 20.17 -8.26
CA SER A 2 -26.92 19.66 -9.59
C SER A 2 -26.12 18.36 -9.43
N SER A 3 -26.37 17.35 -10.27
CA SER A 3 -25.59 16.11 -10.34
C SER A 3 -24.37 16.20 -11.25
N ARG A 4 -24.05 17.42 -11.73
CA ARG A 4 -22.99 17.68 -12.69
C ARG A 4 -22.06 18.77 -12.19
N LEU A 5 -20.82 18.72 -12.69
CA LEU A 5 -19.81 19.75 -12.49
C LEU A 5 -20.33 21.15 -12.84
N PRO A 6 -19.81 22.22 -12.19
CA PRO A 6 -20.03 23.59 -12.64
C PRO A 6 -19.69 23.75 -14.12
N LYS A 7 -20.51 24.50 -14.86
CA LYS A 7 -20.38 24.64 -16.33
C LYS A 7 -18.97 25.07 -16.76
N ARG A 8 -18.33 25.97 -16.00
CA ARG A 8 -16.98 26.46 -16.29
C ARG A 8 -15.92 25.38 -16.03
N ALA A 9 -15.98 24.66 -14.92
CA ALA A 9 -15.09 23.54 -14.63
C ALA A 9 -15.20 22.45 -15.71
N HIS A 10 -16.42 22.07 -16.07
CA HIS A 10 -16.66 21.10 -17.14
C HIS A 10 -16.13 21.59 -18.48
N SER A 11 -16.37 22.85 -18.84
CA SER A 11 -15.88 23.43 -20.09
C SER A 11 -14.35 23.42 -20.17
N VAL A 12 -13.66 23.70 -19.07
CA VAL A 12 -12.19 23.68 -19.01
C VAL A 12 -11.66 22.26 -19.16
N LEU A 13 -12.25 21.28 -18.45
CA LEU A 13 -11.82 19.88 -18.54
C LEU A 13 -12.15 19.24 -19.91
N ALA A 14 -13.25 19.66 -20.54
CA ALA A 14 -13.71 19.15 -21.83
C ALA A 14 -13.06 19.85 -23.04
N ASP A 15 -12.39 21.00 -22.84
CA ASP A 15 -11.73 21.74 -23.92
C ASP A 15 -10.46 20.98 -24.39
N SER A 16 -10.69 20.04 -25.31
CA SER A 16 -9.69 19.19 -25.94
C SER A 16 -8.74 19.92 -26.89
N GLU A 17 -9.02 21.19 -27.22
CA GLU A 17 -8.31 21.96 -28.25
C GLU A 17 -7.04 22.66 -27.73
N LYS A 18 -6.95 22.95 -26.43
CA LYS A 18 -5.78 23.64 -25.84
C LYS A 18 -4.63 22.74 -25.38
N HIS A 19 -4.67 21.43 -25.61
CA HIS A 19 -3.56 20.46 -25.38
C HIS A 19 -2.94 20.35 -23.96
N PHE A 20 -3.15 21.27 -23.03
CA PHE A 20 -2.42 21.32 -21.76
C PHE A 20 -2.65 20.10 -20.84
N MET A 21 -3.81 19.44 -20.91
CA MET A 21 -4.14 18.29 -20.03
C MET A 21 -4.16 16.92 -20.75
N LYS A 22 -3.80 16.86 -22.06
CA LYS A 22 -3.86 15.59 -22.83
C LYS A 22 -2.91 14.51 -22.27
N ARG A 23 -1.79 14.92 -21.67
CA ARG A 23 -0.81 14.00 -21.05
C ARG A 23 -1.40 13.24 -19.84
N ASP A 24 -2.46 13.77 -19.25
CA ASP A 24 -3.04 13.32 -17.99
C ASP A 24 -4.51 12.86 -18.15
N GLY A 25 -4.84 12.38 -19.36
CA GLY A 25 -6.17 11.96 -19.78
C GLY A 25 -6.93 11.03 -18.82
N PRO A 26 -6.29 10.04 -18.14
CA PRO A 26 -6.99 9.21 -17.15
C PRO A 26 -7.55 9.99 -15.96
N VAL A 27 -6.82 11.00 -15.45
CA VAL A 27 -7.29 11.85 -14.36
C VAL A 27 -8.41 12.76 -14.85
N VAL A 28 -8.24 13.39 -16.02
CA VAL A 28 -9.25 14.25 -16.64
C VAL A 28 -10.57 13.51 -16.86
N LYS A 29 -10.51 12.30 -17.42
CA LYS A 29 -11.69 11.45 -17.64
C LYS A 29 -12.39 11.14 -16.32
N ARG A 30 -11.63 10.76 -15.28
CA ARG A 30 -12.18 10.47 -13.95
C ARG A 30 -12.87 11.70 -13.34
N LEU A 31 -12.31 12.90 -13.49
CA LEU A 31 -12.95 14.12 -13.01
C LEU A 31 -14.24 14.45 -13.78
N LEU A 32 -14.24 14.29 -15.11
CA LEU A 32 -15.40 14.57 -15.98
C LEU A 32 -16.57 13.60 -15.76
N ASP A 33 -16.26 12.31 -15.64
CA ASP A 33 -17.27 11.24 -15.54
C ASP A 33 -17.75 11.01 -14.09
N CYS A 34 -17.20 11.74 -13.11
CA CYS A 34 -17.52 11.58 -11.71
C CYS A 34 -18.97 11.94 -11.39
N GLN A 35 -19.66 11.05 -10.68
CA GLN A 35 -21.01 11.25 -10.15
C GLN A 35 -21.06 11.33 -8.62
N ASP A 36 -19.90 11.30 -7.94
CA ASP A 36 -19.84 11.36 -6.48
C ASP A 36 -20.43 12.68 -5.96
N SER A 37 -21.39 12.58 -5.05
CA SER A 37 -22.15 13.73 -4.57
C SER A 37 -21.32 14.69 -3.70
N GLY A 38 -20.32 14.16 -2.96
CA GLY A 38 -19.41 14.96 -2.14
C GLY A 38 -18.47 15.78 -3.01
N PHE A 39 -17.88 15.12 -4.01
CA PHE A 39 -17.03 15.75 -5.02
C PHE A 39 -17.75 16.85 -5.79
N ILE A 40 -18.95 16.57 -6.32
CA ILE A 40 -19.73 17.56 -7.07
C ILE A 40 -20.08 18.76 -6.18
N LYS A 41 -20.47 18.51 -4.92
CA LYS A 41 -20.75 19.57 -3.95
C LYS A 41 -19.52 20.44 -3.66
N ALA A 42 -18.36 19.81 -3.46
CA ALA A 42 -17.10 20.52 -3.24
C ALA A 42 -16.77 21.46 -4.42
N PHE A 43 -16.92 20.98 -5.65
CA PHE A 43 -16.70 21.78 -6.86
C PHE A 43 -17.67 22.95 -6.99
N TRP A 44 -18.93 22.79 -6.59
CA TRP A 44 -19.89 23.91 -6.53
C TRP A 44 -19.54 24.94 -5.44
N HIS A 45 -18.95 24.52 -4.31
CA HIS A 45 -18.42 25.46 -3.31
C HIS A 45 -17.20 26.22 -3.83
N ILE A 46 -16.28 25.56 -4.53
CA ILE A 46 -15.15 26.21 -5.20
C ILE A 46 -15.66 27.22 -6.24
N ASP A 47 -16.66 26.84 -7.04
CA ASP A 47 -17.31 27.73 -8.03
C ASP A 47 -17.86 29.00 -7.38
N LYS A 48 -18.50 28.86 -6.21
CA LYS A 48 -19.02 29.99 -5.42
C LYS A 48 -17.89 30.90 -4.92
N ASN A 49 -16.75 30.34 -4.53
CA ASN A 49 -15.59 31.12 -4.10
C ASN A 49 -14.94 31.87 -5.28
N ILE A 50 -14.82 31.22 -6.43
CA ILE A 50 -14.33 31.82 -7.69
C ILE A 50 -15.22 32.99 -8.12
N LYS A 51 -16.54 32.80 -8.15
CA LYS A 51 -17.52 33.83 -8.55
C LYS A 51 -17.55 35.07 -7.67
N LYS A 52 -17.15 34.94 -6.40
CA LYS A 52 -17.02 36.07 -5.47
C LYS A 52 -15.74 36.88 -5.68
N SER A 53 -14.81 36.39 -6.48
CA SER A 53 -13.50 36.99 -6.71
C SER A 53 -13.55 37.93 -7.91
N GLN A 54 -12.77 39.01 -7.90
CA GLN A 54 -12.81 40.06 -8.94
C GLN A 54 -12.12 39.70 -10.28
N GLY A 55 -11.84 38.42 -10.54
CA GLY A 55 -11.07 37.99 -11.71
C GLY A 55 -11.84 37.11 -12.70
N SER A 56 -11.14 36.66 -13.74
CA SER A 56 -11.73 35.79 -14.77
C SER A 56 -12.00 34.40 -14.23
N GLU A 57 -13.28 34.06 -14.05
CA GLU A 57 -13.72 32.73 -13.60
C GLU A 57 -13.11 31.60 -14.43
N GLY A 58 -13.03 31.79 -15.75
CA GLY A 58 -12.48 30.79 -16.67
C GLY A 58 -10.98 30.58 -16.47
N LEU A 59 -10.23 31.65 -16.20
CA LEU A 59 -8.80 31.58 -15.92
C LEU A 59 -8.53 30.89 -14.59
N TYR A 60 -9.28 31.24 -13.54
CA TYR A 60 -9.16 30.60 -12.22
C TYR A 60 -9.46 29.11 -12.27
N TRP A 61 -10.51 28.71 -12.99
CA TRP A 61 -10.79 27.29 -13.22
C TRP A 61 -9.69 26.60 -14.02
N ALA A 62 -9.16 27.23 -15.07
CA ALA A 62 -8.05 26.68 -15.86
C ALA A 62 -6.81 26.41 -15.01
N ILE A 63 -6.36 27.39 -14.23
CA ILE A 63 -5.17 27.28 -13.38
C ILE A 63 -5.40 26.23 -12.28
N PHE A 64 -6.53 26.29 -11.57
CA PHE A 64 -6.84 25.34 -10.50
C PHE A 64 -6.89 23.89 -11.00
N LEU A 65 -7.59 23.64 -12.10
CA LEU A 65 -7.73 22.30 -12.65
C LEU A 65 -6.42 21.78 -13.22
N GLN A 66 -5.59 22.65 -13.81
CA GLN A 66 -4.27 22.27 -14.28
C GLN A 66 -3.42 21.75 -13.12
N ILE A 67 -3.35 22.49 -12.03
CA ILE A 67 -2.57 22.10 -10.84
C ILE A 67 -3.12 20.79 -10.26
N LEU A 68 -4.44 20.67 -10.11
CA LEU A 68 -5.07 19.46 -9.58
C LEU A 68 -4.75 18.23 -10.45
N VAL A 69 -4.86 18.36 -11.78
CA VAL A 69 -4.62 17.26 -12.74
C VAL A 69 -3.14 16.88 -12.78
N GLU A 70 -2.24 17.85 -12.88
CA GLU A 70 -0.78 17.62 -12.92
C GLU A 70 -0.30 16.95 -11.63
N CYS A 71 -0.64 17.51 -10.46
CA CYS A 71 -0.26 16.95 -9.16
C CYS A 71 -0.82 15.52 -8.98
N SER A 72 -2.06 15.27 -9.43
CA SER A 72 -2.69 13.95 -9.29
C SER A 72 -2.02 12.92 -10.19
N SER A 73 -1.58 13.34 -11.37
CA SER A 73 -0.91 12.49 -12.34
C SER A 73 0.51 12.15 -11.93
N ASP A 74 1.25 13.11 -11.41
CA ASP A 74 2.59 12.88 -10.87
C ASP A 74 2.55 11.95 -9.65
N TYR A 75 1.59 12.16 -8.75
CA TYR A 75 1.33 11.25 -7.64
C TYR A 75 1.05 9.81 -8.11
N ALA A 76 0.22 9.63 -9.14
CA ALA A 76 -0.08 8.31 -9.69
C ALA A 76 1.16 7.64 -10.31
N ARG A 77 2.04 8.41 -10.96
CA ARG A 77 3.31 7.90 -11.53
C ARG A 77 4.28 7.46 -10.44
N GLU A 78 4.44 8.27 -9.39
CA GLU A 78 5.33 7.94 -8.28
C GLU A 78 4.83 6.72 -7.50
N LYS A 79 3.53 6.66 -7.16
CA LYS A 79 2.95 5.47 -6.53
C LYS A 79 3.15 4.21 -7.37
N LYS A 80 2.96 4.31 -8.69
CA LYS A 80 3.19 3.17 -9.59
C LYS A 80 4.65 2.72 -9.55
N LYS A 81 5.60 3.66 -9.47
CA LYS A 81 7.02 3.35 -9.33
C LYS A 81 7.32 2.70 -7.98
N GLU A 82 6.83 3.27 -6.88
CA GLU A 82 7.01 2.70 -5.53
C GLU A 82 6.48 1.27 -5.43
N ILE A 83 5.28 1.01 -5.95
CA ILE A 83 4.70 -0.34 -6.00
C ILE A 83 5.55 -1.28 -6.87
N SER A 84 6.06 -0.79 -8.01
CA SER A 84 6.93 -1.57 -8.88
C SER A 84 8.26 -1.92 -8.21
N ASP A 85 8.88 -0.95 -7.53
CA ASP A 85 10.15 -1.12 -6.84
C ASP A 85 9.97 -2.08 -5.65
N ALA A 86 8.92 -1.90 -4.84
CA ALA A 86 8.59 -2.80 -3.73
C ALA A 86 8.26 -4.22 -4.21
N LYS A 87 7.61 -4.36 -5.37
CA LYS A 87 7.36 -5.67 -5.98
C LYS A 87 8.68 -6.33 -6.39
N ASN A 88 9.56 -5.61 -7.05
CA ASN A 88 10.87 -6.13 -7.45
C ASN A 88 11.69 -6.56 -6.21
N GLU A 89 11.73 -5.73 -5.17
CA GLU A 89 12.41 -6.05 -3.91
C GLU A 89 11.80 -7.29 -3.24
N TYR A 90 10.47 -7.40 -3.21
CA TYR A 90 9.80 -8.58 -2.68
C TYR A 90 10.15 -9.85 -3.48
N ASP A 91 10.13 -9.78 -4.81
CA ASP A 91 10.49 -10.90 -5.69
C ASP A 91 11.97 -11.32 -5.48
N GLU A 92 12.88 -10.35 -5.31
CA GLU A 92 14.28 -10.61 -4.94
C GLU A 92 14.41 -11.33 -3.60
N LYS A 93 13.64 -10.91 -2.59
CA LYS A 93 13.64 -11.56 -1.27
C LYS A 93 13.08 -12.97 -1.32
N LEU A 94 12.06 -13.23 -2.12
CA LEU A 94 11.55 -14.60 -2.32
C LEU A 94 12.60 -15.50 -2.99
N ALA A 95 13.33 -14.99 -3.98
CA ALA A 95 14.42 -15.72 -4.61
C ALA A 95 15.56 -16.02 -3.61
N GLU A 96 15.89 -15.05 -2.74
CA GLU A 96 16.88 -15.22 -1.67
C GLU A 96 16.45 -16.30 -0.66
N ILE A 97 15.17 -16.32 -0.27
CA ILE A 97 14.59 -17.35 0.60
C ILE A 97 14.73 -18.74 -0.03
N SER A 98 14.36 -18.89 -1.30
CA SER A 98 14.48 -20.16 -2.02
C SER A 98 15.93 -20.66 -2.05
N LYS A 99 16.88 -19.81 -2.44
CA LYS A 99 18.30 -20.18 -2.48
C LYS A 99 18.84 -20.58 -1.10
N THR A 100 18.41 -19.88 -0.06
CA THR A 100 18.84 -20.15 1.33
C THR A 100 18.26 -21.47 1.82
N ALA A 101 16.98 -21.73 1.56
CA ALA A 101 16.33 -23.01 1.87
C ALA A 101 17.03 -24.18 1.16
N ASP A 102 17.30 -24.07 -0.14
CA ASP A 102 18.05 -25.10 -0.89
C ASP A 102 19.45 -25.37 -0.32
N SER A 103 20.14 -24.32 0.13
CA SER A 103 21.45 -24.45 0.75
C SER A 103 21.34 -25.16 2.11
N LEU A 104 20.38 -24.75 2.94
CA LEU A 104 20.14 -25.32 4.26
C LEU A 104 19.75 -26.80 4.18
N SER A 105 18.82 -27.16 3.31
CA SER A 105 18.41 -28.55 3.09
C SER A 105 19.61 -29.44 2.72
N ARG A 106 20.47 -28.98 1.80
CA ARG A 106 21.70 -29.71 1.42
C ARG A 106 22.66 -29.90 2.59
N GLN A 107 22.85 -28.88 3.42
CA GLN A 107 23.71 -28.99 4.60
C GLN A 107 23.14 -29.95 5.64
N ILE A 108 21.83 -29.91 5.89
CA ILE A 108 21.16 -30.83 6.82
C ILE A 108 21.30 -32.27 6.31
N LYS A 109 21.04 -32.53 5.03
CA LYS A 109 21.22 -33.87 4.43
C LYS A 109 22.66 -34.38 4.55
N ALA A 110 23.65 -33.51 4.34
CA ALA A 110 25.06 -33.85 4.51
C ALA A 110 25.42 -34.15 5.98
N ALA A 111 24.90 -33.35 6.92
CA ALA A 111 25.07 -33.56 8.36
C ALA A 111 24.40 -34.86 8.83
N GLN A 112 23.19 -35.15 8.36
CA GLN A 112 22.48 -36.40 8.63
C GLN A 112 23.28 -37.61 8.13
N LEU A 113 23.83 -37.56 6.91
CA LEU A 113 24.67 -38.64 6.36
C LEU A 113 25.91 -38.91 7.23
N LEU A 114 26.58 -37.84 7.69
CA LEU A 114 27.71 -37.95 8.61
C LEU A 114 27.27 -38.49 9.98
N GLY A 115 26.17 -37.96 10.52
CA GLY A 115 25.59 -38.37 11.80
C GLY A 115 25.22 -39.85 11.80
N SER A 116 24.54 -40.34 10.77
CA SER A 116 24.19 -41.76 10.64
C SER A 116 25.42 -42.65 10.51
N LYS A 117 26.50 -42.17 9.86
CA LYS A 117 27.74 -42.93 9.70
C LYS A 117 28.55 -43.04 11.00
N TYR A 118 28.56 -41.99 11.81
CA TYR A 118 29.44 -41.88 12.99
C TYR A 118 28.69 -41.93 14.34
N GLY A 119 27.35 -42.03 14.32
CA GLY A 119 26.51 -42.09 15.52
C GLY A 119 26.23 -40.73 16.18
N PHE A 120 26.43 -39.61 15.46
CA PHE A 120 26.10 -38.26 15.94
C PHE A 120 24.64 -37.85 15.64
N PHE A 121 23.77 -38.81 15.36
CA PHE A 121 22.42 -38.58 14.84
C PHE A 121 21.40 -38.61 15.97
N GLU A 122 20.58 -37.56 16.10
CA GLU A 122 19.40 -37.56 16.96
C GLU A 122 18.10 -37.60 16.14
N SER A 123 17.04 -38.21 16.69
CA SER A 123 15.72 -38.25 16.04
C SER A 123 15.15 -36.84 15.79
N ALA A 124 15.53 -35.89 16.64
CA ALA A 124 15.08 -34.50 16.58
C ALA A 124 15.61 -33.75 15.36
N ASP A 125 16.72 -34.21 14.77
CA ASP A 125 17.34 -33.62 13.59
C ASP A 125 16.57 -33.93 12.30
N CYS A 126 15.61 -34.86 12.36
CA CYS A 126 14.88 -35.35 11.20
C CYS A 126 13.36 -35.24 11.37
N CYS A 127 12.87 -35.32 12.60
CA CYS A 127 11.45 -35.29 12.92
C CYS A 127 10.95 -33.86 13.18
N PRO A 128 10.08 -33.30 12.31
CA PRO A 128 9.57 -31.94 12.49
C PRO A 128 8.80 -31.73 13.79
N PHE A 129 8.13 -32.76 14.29
CA PHE A 129 7.38 -32.69 15.56
C PHE A 129 8.29 -32.63 16.78
N GLU A 130 9.45 -33.28 16.73
CA GLU A 130 10.47 -33.15 17.79
C GLU A 130 11.09 -31.76 17.76
N LEU A 131 11.29 -31.17 16.58
CA LEU A 131 11.73 -29.77 16.47
C LEU A 131 10.71 -28.79 17.08
N ILE A 132 9.41 -28.99 16.82
CA ILE A 132 8.33 -28.18 17.42
C ILE A 132 8.35 -28.29 18.95
N LYS A 133 8.50 -29.50 19.47
CA LYS A 133 8.59 -29.76 20.91
C LYS A 133 9.81 -29.06 21.51
N ASN A 134 10.98 -29.19 20.89
CA ASN A 134 12.20 -28.52 21.32
C ASN A 134 12.07 -26.99 21.29
N ALA A 135 11.39 -26.41 20.31
CA ALA A 135 11.14 -24.97 20.24
C ALA A 135 10.25 -24.50 21.42
N ALA A 136 9.19 -25.25 21.75
CA ALA A 136 8.34 -24.93 22.89
C ALA A 136 9.10 -25.06 24.23
N ASP A 137 9.96 -26.07 24.37
CA ASP A 137 10.70 -26.32 25.60
C ASP A 137 11.84 -25.32 25.82
N ASN A 138 12.48 -24.83 24.75
CA ASN A 138 13.71 -24.03 24.86
C ASN A 138 13.56 -22.55 24.46
N GLN A 139 12.58 -22.20 23.63
CA GLN A 139 12.44 -20.83 23.08
C GLN A 139 11.17 -20.11 23.50
N ALA A 140 10.13 -20.85 23.93
CA ALA A 140 8.89 -20.24 24.38
C ALA A 140 9.02 -19.65 25.79
N ASP A 141 8.35 -18.53 26.04
CA ASP A 141 8.12 -18.01 27.38
C ASP A 141 7.27 -18.97 28.23
N SER A 142 7.19 -18.72 29.53
CA SER A 142 6.52 -19.62 30.49
C SER A 142 5.03 -19.82 30.20
N GLU A 143 4.32 -18.80 29.72
CA GLU A 143 2.89 -18.89 29.42
C GLU A 143 2.65 -19.69 28.14
N THR A 144 3.41 -19.39 27.09
CA THR A 144 3.35 -20.12 25.81
C THR A 144 3.69 -21.60 26.01
N ARG A 145 4.72 -21.90 26.80
CA ARG A 145 5.10 -23.28 27.14
C ARG A 145 4.01 -24.02 27.92
N HIS A 146 3.39 -23.37 28.91
CA HIS A 146 2.27 -23.94 29.65
C HIS A 146 1.09 -24.29 28.73
N ARG A 147 0.70 -23.36 27.85
CA ARG A 147 -0.39 -23.58 26.87
C ARG A 147 -0.07 -24.72 25.89
N PHE A 148 1.18 -24.81 25.43
CA PHE A 148 1.63 -25.90 24.57
C PHE A 148 1.51 -27.25 25.29
N ASN A 149 2.00 -27.35 26.53
CA ASN A 149 1.97 -28.57 27.32
C ASN A 149 0.54 -29.04 27.64
N ASP A 150 -0.34 -28.11 27.98
CA ASP A 150 -1.73 -28.41 28.35
C ASP A 150 -2.58 -28.85 27.14
N ARG A 151 -2.34 -28.25 25.96
CA ARG A 151 -3.26 -28.39 24.81
C ARG A 151 -2.72 -29.13 23.60
N ILE A 152 -1.40 -29.13 23.39
CA ILE A 152 -0.78 -29.55 22.13
C ILE A 152 0.18 -30.73 22.33
N ALA A 153 0.92 -30.76 23.45
CA ALA A 153 1.99 -31.74 23.66
C ALA A 153 1.51 -33.20 23.62
N GLY A 154 0.30 -33.50 24.10
CA GLY A 154 -0.29 -34.84 24.01
C GLY A 154 -0.37 -35.34 22.56
N GLY A 155 -0.97 -34.55 21.67
CA GLY A 155 -1.11 -34.88 20.26
C GLY A 155 0.23 -34.93 19.51
N VAL A 156 1.18 -34.06 19.85
CA VAL A 156 2.54 -34.10 19.28
C VAL A 156 3.27 -35.38 19.66
N ASN A 157 3.20 -35.80 20.94
CA ASN A 157 3.82 -37.03 21.40
C ASN A 157 3.19 -38.28 20.76
N GLU A 158 1.87 -38.28 20.53
CA GLU A 158 1.18 -39.35 19.80
C GLU A 158 1.59 -39.38 18.32
N ALA A 159 1.69 -38.21 17.68
CA ALA A 159 2.17 -38.10 16.30
C ALA A 159 3.59 -38.65 16.15
N ILE A 160 4.53 -38.27 17.03
CA ILE A 160 5.91 -38.78 17.03
C ILE A 160 5.94 -40.31 17.08
N LYS A 161 5.13 -40.93 17.94
CA LYS A 161 5.02 -42.40 18.05
C LYS A 161 4.39 -43.05 16.81
N GLY A 162 3.48 -42.35 16.14
CA GLY A 162 2.77 -42.85 14.96
C GLY A 162 3.50 -42.68 13.62
N ILE A 163 4.59 -41.91 13.58
CA ILE A 163 5.37 -41.63 12.35
C ILE A 163 6.04 -42.88 11.77
N GLU A 164 6.26 -43.93 12.56
CA GLU A 164 6.73 -45.22 12.05
C GLU A 164 5.81 -45.83 10.97
N PHE A 165 4.57 -45.34 10.83
CA PHE A 165 3.55 -45.96 9.96
C PHE A 165 3.10 -45.16 8.72
N LYS A 166 3.54 -43.91 8.49
CA LYS A 166 3.12 -43.12 7.30
C LYS A 166 4.18 -42.15 6.80
N TYR A 167 4.16 -41.90 5.49
CA TYR A 167 4.99 -40.91 4.77
C TYR A 167 4.78 -39.51 5.38
N PHE A 168 5.62 -39.14 6.34
CA PHE A 168 5.69 -37.80 6.90
C PHE A 168 6.97 -37.13 6.37
N PRO A 169 6.90 -35.92 5.81
CA PRO A 169 8.10 -35.26 5.29
C PRO A 169 9.04 -34.96 6.46
N ASP A 170 10.29 -35.39 6.33
CA ASP A 170 11.37 -34.96 7.23
C ASP A 170 11.65 -33.45 7.09
N ILE A 171 12.45 -32.92 8.01
CA ILE A 171 12.82 -31.50 8.01
C ILE A 171 13.42 -31.04 6.65
N PRO A 172 14.36 -31.78 6.03
CA PRO A 172 14.84 -31.43 4.68
C PRO A 172 13.74 -31.37 3.61
N ASN A 173 12.78 -32.29 3.61
CA ASN A 173 11.67 -32.28 2.66
C ASN A 173 10.75 -31.06 2.86
N ILE A 174 10.52 -30.63 4.10
CA ILE A 174 9.78 -29.39 4.39
C ILE A 174 10.56 -28.17 3.86
N ILE A 175 11.87 -28.15 4.04
CA ILE A 175 12.72 -27.04 3.54
C ILE A 175 12.82 -27.04 2.01
N ASP A 176 12.88 -28.21 1.38
CA ASP A 176 12.82 -28.35 -0.07
C ASP A 176 11.48 -27.83 -0.62
N GLU A 177 10.37 -28.09 0.09
CA GLU A 177 9.06 -27.56 -0.28
C GLU A 177 8.99 -26.04 -0.15
N ILE A 178 9.61 -25.45 0.88
CA ILE A 178 9.78 -23.99 0.99
C ILE A 178 10.51 -23.45 -0.24
N SER A 179 11.65 -24.06 -0.60
CA SER A 179 12.39 -23.63 -1.78
C SER A 179 11.58 -23.77 -3.07
N ARG A 180 10.89 -24.90 -3.26
CA ARG A 180 10.03 -25.13 -4.42
C ARG A 180 8.92 -24.10 -4.51
N GLN A 181 8.25 -23.78 -3.40
CA GLN A 181 7.18 -22.79 -3.38
C GLN A 181 7.67 -21.40 -3.77
N TYR A 182 8.82 -20.97 -3.26
CA TYR A 182 9.34 -19.64 -3.53
C TYR A 182 10.09 -19.51 -4.86
N SER A 183 10.62 -20.61 -5.41
CA SER A 183 11.19 -20.65 -6.77
C SER A 183 10.14 -20.67 -7.89
N MET A 184 8.95 -21.25 -7.64
CA MET A 184 7.87 -21.31 -8.63
C MET A 184 7.03 -20.02 -8.74
N GLY A 185 7.46 -18.94 -8.08
CA GLY A 185 6.78 -17.64 -8.10
C GLY A 185 5.53 -17.66 -7.23
N PHE A 186 5.71 -17.40 -5.93
CA PHE A 186 4.58 -17.18 -5.02
C PHE A 186 3.74 -16.00 -5.54
N LYS A 187 2.50 -16.26 -5.96
CA LYS A 187 1.59 -15.19 -6.38
C LYS A 187 1.14 -14.44 -5.13
N VAL A 188 1.68 -13.24 -4.94
CA VAL A 188 1.13 -12.26 -3.98
C VAL A 188 -0.35 -12.10 -4.29
N SER A 189 -1.23 -12.30 -3.29
CA SER A 189 -2.65 -12.06 -3.50
C SER A 189 -2.88 -10.59 -3.83
N ASP A 190 -3.87 -10.30 -4.68
CA ASP A 190 -4.19 -8.92 -5.08
C ASP A 190 -4.51 -8.05 -3.85
N ASP A 191 -5.04 -8.63 -2.78
CA ASP A 191 -5.30 -7.95 -1.51
C ASP A 191 -4.03 -7.46 -0.79
N ALA A 192 -2.92 -8.21 -0.89
CA ALA A 192 -1.64 -7.85 -0.29
C ALA A 192 -0.90 -6.75 -1.08
N MET A 193 -1.31 -6.48 -2.32
CA MET A 193 -0.76 -5.40 -3.17
C MET A 193 -1.33 -4.01 -2.83
N THR A 194 -2.19 -3.90 -1.82
CA THR A 194 -2.77 -2.61 -1.40
C THR A 194 -1.83 -1.92 -0.41
N PRO A 195 -1.25 -0.73 -0.73
CA PRO A 195 -0.35 -0.02 0.19
C PRO A 195 -1.05 0.28 1.53
N LYS A 196 -0.52 -0.26 2.63
CA LYS A 196 -1.06 -0.01 3.99
C LYS A 196 -0.65 1.37 4.50
N LYS A 197 -1.69 2.07 4.98
CA LYS A 197 -1.81 3.48 5.40
C LYS A 197 -0.75 3.99 6.40
N ALA A 198 0.19 4.79 5.92
CA ALA A 198 0.68 6.01 6.58
C ALA A 198 1.31 6.94 5.52
N GLY A 199 0.93 8.21 5.46
CA GLY A 199 1.49 9.17 4.50
C GLY A 199 0.94 9.13 3.08
N LYS A 200 -0.15 8.37 2.85
CA LYS A 200 -0.73 8.10 1.53
C LYS A 200 -0.84 9.33 0.64
N ILE A 201 -1.31 10.47 1.14
CA ILE A 201 -1.55 11.68 0.32
C ILE A 201 -0.55 12.80 0.59
N ASN A 202 0.44 12.60 1.45
CA ASN A 202 1.28 13.70 1.94
C ASN A 202 2.09 14.33 0.82
N PHE A 203 2.69 13.52 -0.06
CA PHE A 203 3.45 14.04 -1.20
C PHE A 203 2.57 14.87 -2.14
N PHE A 204 1.40 14.34 -2.51
CA PHE A 204 0.42 15.07 -3.31
C PHE A 204 0.05 16.39 -2.63
N CYS A 205 -0.35 16.35 -1.36
CA CYS A 205 -0.79 17.53 -0.64
C CYS A 205 0.33 18.56 -0.50
N GLU A 206 1.56 18.15 -0.17
CA GLU A 206 2.69 19.08 -0.08
C GLU A 206 2.93 19.80 -1.41
N HIS A 207 2.91 19.08 -2.53
CA HIS A 207 3.10 19.70 -3.83
C HIS A 207 1.90 20.57 -4.24
N PHE A 208 0.70 20.02 -4.16
CA PHE A 208 -0.56 20.70 -4.52
C PHE A 208 -0.73 22.01 -3.74
N PHE A 209 -0.64 21.99 -2.42
CA PHE A 209 -0.80 23.20 -1.61
C PHE A 209 0.32 24.21 -1.84
N LYS A 210 1.57 23.76 -2.01
CA LYS A 210 2.68 24.67 -2.32
C LYS A 210 2.46 25.41 -3.65
N VAL A 211 1.99 24.72 -4.68
CA VAL A 211 1.73 25.33 -5.99
C VAL A 211 0.51 26.25 -5.91
N ILE A 212 -0.57 25.85 -5.22
CA ILE A 212 -1.74 26.71 -5.00
C ILE A 212 -1.36 27.97 -4.23
N ASP A 213 -0.61 27.86 -3.13
CA ASP A 213 -0.18 29.01 -2.32
C ASP A 213 0.68 29.97 -3.15
N HIS A 214 1.60 29.45 -3.96
CA HIS A 214 2.37 30.28 -4.89
C HIS A 214 1.49 31.04 -5.89
N GLN A 215 0.50 30.39 -6.49
CA GLN A 215 -0.44 31.05 -7.42
C GLN A 215 -1.30 32.10 -6.73
N ILE A 216 -1.63 31.92 -5.45
CA ILE A 216 -2.31 32.93 -4.63
C ILE A 216 -1.39 34.13 -4.38
N GLU A 217 -0.12 33.90 -4.03
CA GLU A 217 0.87 34.95 -3.79
C GLU A 217 1.07 35.86 -5.02
N ILE A 218 1.14 35.28 -6.22
CA ILE A 218 1.26 36.03 -7.48
C ILE A 218 -0.09 36.51 -8.04
N ARG A 219 -1.18 36.42 -7.26
CA ARG A 219 -2.55 36.88 -7.57
C ARG A 219 -3.18 36.23 -8.81
N GLN A 220 -2.74 35.02 -9.17
CA GLN A 220 -3.30 34.22 -10.26
C GLN A 220 -4.45 33.32 -9.78
N LEU A 221 -4.55 33.07 -8.48
CA LEU A 221 -5.71 32.45 -7.83
C LEU A 221 -6.20 33.31 -6.66
N PRO A 222 -7.51 33.33 -6.36
CA PRO A 222 -8.01 33.99 -5.17
C PRO A 222 -7.64 33.19 -3.92
N SER A 223 -7.28 33.88 -2.84
CA SER A 223 -6.93 33.25 -1.55
C SER A 223 -8.05 32.41 -0.94
N THR A 224 -9.29 32.63 -1.38
CA THR A 224 -10.48 31.92 -0.91
C THR A 224 -10.79 30.66 -1.73
N ILE A 225 -10.00 30.33 -2.75
CA ILE A 225 -10.33 29.23 -3.67
C ILE A 225 -10.55 27.89 -2.96
N LEU A 226 -9.69 27.57 -1.98
CA LEU A 226 -9.77 26.37 -1.15
C LEU A 226 -10.43 26.59 0.22
N ASN A 227 -11.27 27.64 0.36
CA ASN A 227 -12.14 27.80 1.54
C ASN A 227 -13.33 26.83 1.47
N ILE A 228 -13.01 25.54 1.57
CA ILE A 228 -13.93 24.41 1.63
C ILE A 228 -13.69 23.61 2.92
N THR A 229 -14.64 22.76 3.27
CA THR A 229 -14.51 21.90 4.45
C THR A 229 -13.46 20.80 4.26
N GLU A 230 -12.99 20.21 5.36
CA GLU A 230 -12.06 19.07 5.30
C GLU A 230 -12.68 17.84 4.65
N GLN A 231 -14.00 17.66 4.80
CA GLN A 231 -14.75 16.63 4.09
C GLN A 231 -14.73 16.88 2.59
N GLU A 232 -15.09 18.09 2.16
CA GLU A 232 -15.10 18.44 0.73
C GLU A 232 -13.72 18.31 0.10
N LEU A 233 -12.66 18.67 0.84
CA LEU A 233 -11.29 18.45 0.40
C LEU A 233 -10.97 16.95 0.28
N ALA A 234 -11.37 16.11 1.25
CA ALA A 234 -11.19 14.67 1.17
C ALA A 234 -11.91 14.08 -0.05
N ASP A 235 -13.14 14.51 -0.33
CA ASP A 235 -13.92 14.07 -1.50
C ASP A 235 -13.23 14.46 -2.82
N VAL A 236 -12.65 15.67 -2.89
CA VAL A 236 -11.84 16.12 -4.04
C VAL A 236 -10.62 15.22 -4.24
N LEU A 237 -9.88 14.94 -3.17
CA LEU A 237 -8.67 14.09 -3.22
C LEU A 237 -8.99 12.65 -3.59
N GLN A 238 -10.06 12.09 -3.01
CA GLN A 238 -10.52 10.74 -3.30
C GLN A 238 -10.74 10.54 -4.80
N VAL A 239 -11.46 11.47 -5.44
CA VAL A 239 -11.78 11.39 -6.87
C VAL A 239 -10.57 11.75 -7.73
N SER A 240 -9.81 12.79 -7.40
CA SER A 240 -8.68 13.22 -8.23
C SER A 240 -7.56 12.17 -8.26
N LEU A 241 -7.30 11.54 -7.11
CA LEU A 241 -6.28 10.48 -6.97
C LEU A 241 -6.83 9.09 -7.33
N GLY A 242 -8.15 8.91 -7.31
CA GLY A 242 -8.79 7.62 -7.56
C GLY A 242 -8.52 6.58 -6.47
N ASP A 243 -8.40 7.02 -5.22
CA ASP A 243 -8.14 6.18 -4.06
C ASP A 243 -9.30 6.35 -3.07
N GLU A 244 -10.26 5.42 -3.12
CA GLU A 244 -11.46 5.39 -2.26
C GLU A 244 -11.13 5.24 -0.77
N SER A 245 -9.89 4.88 -0.43
CA SER A 245 -9.48 4.74 0.96
C SER A 245 -9.12 6.06 1.64
N ILE A 246 -9.04 7.16 0.88
CA ILE A 246 -8.79 8.52 1.36
C ILE A 246 -9.99 8.98 2.19
N CYS A 247 -9.72 9.52 3.38
CA CYS A 247 -10.75 9.99 4.28
C CYS A 247 -10.36 11.34 4.91
N VAL A 248 -11.32 11.96 5.62
CA VAL A 248 -11.12 13.23 6.33
C VAL A 248 -9.95 13.18 7.31
N GLN A 249 -9.69 12.02 7.92
CA GLN A 249 -8.58 11.88 8.85
C GLN A 249 -7.23 12.06 8.16
N ASP A 250 -7.09 11.66 6.90
CA ASP A 250 -5.86 11.86 6.13
C ASP A 250 -5.58 13.37 5.92
N VAL A 251 -6.63 14.14 5.59
CA VAL A 251 -6.56 15.61 5.46
C VAL A 251 -6.17 16.27 6.79
N LYS A 252 -6.78 15.84 7.89
CA LYS A 252 -6.47 16.35 9.24
C LYS A 252 -5.02 16.06 9.63
N ASN A 253 -4.55 14.84 9.38
CA ASN A 253 -3.17 14.42 9.67
C ASN A 253 -2.16 15.29 8.90
N PHE A 254 -2.41 15.53 7.61
CA PHE A 254 -1.58 16.42 6.79
C PHE A 254 -1.54 17.85 7.36
N LYS A 255 -2.70 18.44 7.69
CA LYS A 255 -2.74 19.79 8.28
C LYS A 255 -2.01 19.87 9.61
N GLN A 256 -2.08 18.82 10.44
CA GLN A 256 -1.34 18.74 11.69
C GLN A 256 0.19 18.67 11.46
N SER A 257 0.65 17.90 10.46
CA SER A 257 2.09 17.84 10.16
C SER A 257 2.65 19.15 9.66
N GLN A 258 1.87 19.95 8.91
CA GLN A 258 2.28 21.30 8.48
C GLN A 258 2.43 22.27 9.65
N LYS A 259 1.59 22.17 10.69
CA LYS A 259 1.71 23.00 11.90
C LYS A 259 2.99 22.71 12.69
N LYS A 260 3.39 21.44 12.77
CA LYS A 260 4.60 21.02 13.48
C LYS A 260 5.89 21.47 12.78
N LYS A 261 5.90 21.62 11.44
CA LYS A 261 7.06 22.10 10.67
C LYS A 261 7.31 23.62 10.77
N LYS A 262 6.36 24.40 11.33
CA LYS A 262 6.47 25.87 11.51
C LYS A 262 6.93 26.28 12.92
N VAL A 263 7.32 25.32 13.77
CA VAL A 263 7.86 25.55 15.12
C VAL A 263 9.36 25.34 15.10
#